data_AF-A0A5J4PU83-F1
#
_entry.id   AF-A0A5J4PU83-F1
#
_cell.length_a   1.000
_cell.length_b   1.000
_cell.length_c   1.000
_cell.angle_alpha   90.00
_cell.angle_beta   90.00
_cell.angle_gamma   90.00
#
_symmetry.space_group_name_H-M   'P 1'
#
loop_
_entity.id
_entity.type
_entity.pdbx_description
1 polymer ?
#
loop_
_entity_poly.entity_id
_entity_poly.type
_entity_poly.pdbx_seq_one_letter_code
_entity_poly.pdbx_strand_id
1 'polypeptide(L)'
;MVYTKYSFPIPDSGSKEDTPKLTDRFMVELAKEYMKAMQIENTQYIIVRHHDREHPHCHIVFNRVDNEGKTISDRNDHFRNEKVTKALKEKYGLTFGVGKDKVNIHRLNEPDKTKYEIYKTI
;
A
#
# COMPACT_ATOMS: atom_id res chain seq x y z
N MET A 1 3.86 -15.09 -17.90
CA MET A 1 3.48 -15.02 -16.48
C MET A 1 3.54 -13.56 -16.06
N VAL A 2 2.39 -12.88 -16.00
CA VAL A 2 2.35 -11.44 -15.66
C VAL A 2 2.13 -11.36 -14.15
N TYR A 3 3.20 -11.11 -13.41
CA TYR A 3 3.11 -10.81 -11.99
C TYR A 3 2.80 -9.33 -11.82
N THR A 4 1.75 -9.00 -11.07
CA THR A 4 1.56 -7.63 -10.59
C THR A 4 2.05 -7.55 -9.16
N LYS A 5 3.00 -6.65 -8.91
CA LYS A 5 3.45 -6.31 -7.58
C LYS A 5 2.61 -5.15 -7.08
N TYR A 6 1.70 -5.44 -6.15
CA TYR A 6 1.14 -4.38 -5.32
C TYR A 6 2.04 -4.23 -4.09
N SER A 7 2.65 -3.06 -3.98
CA SER A 7 3.10 -2.58 -2.68
C SER A 7 1.85 -2.00 -2.05
N PHE A 8 1.16 -2.78 -1.22
CA PHE A 8 0.06 -2.24 -0.44
C PHE A 8 0.67 -1.10 0.39
N PRO A 9 0.22 0.15 0.25
CA PRO A 9 0.57 1.17 1.21
C PRO A 9 -0.21 0.80 2.47
N ILE A 10 0.36 -0.12 3.26
CA ILE A 10 0.15 -0.10 4.70
C ILE A 10 0.28 1.36 5.09
N PRO A 11 -0.76 1.89 5.76
CA PRO A 11 -1.06 3.30 5.85
C PRO A 11 0.18 4.12 5.93
N ASP A 12 0.42 4.91 4.89
CA ASP A 12 1.57 5.81 4.74
C ASP A 12 2.62 5.52 5.80
N SER A 13 3.40 4.48 5.53
CA SER A 13 4.20 3.72 6.50
C SER A 13 5.08 4.59 7.41
N GLY A 14 5.21 5.89 7.15
CA GLY A 14 5.81 6.91 8.02
C GLY A 14 5.22 7.07 9.43
N SER A 15 4.02 6.55 9.72
CA SER A 15 3.43 6.59 11.05
C SER A 15 4.03 5.50 11.95
N LYS A 16 5.06 5.85 12.74
CA LYS A 16 5.60 4.97 13.79
C LYS A 16 4.53 4.46 14.77
N GLU A 17 3.43 5.19 14.88
CA GLU A 17 2.31 4.98 15.80
C GLU A 17 1.53 3.69 15.54
N ASP A 18 1.44 3.23 14.28
CA ASP A 18 0.72 2.00 13.95
C ASP A 18 1.57 0.72 14.08
N THR A 19 2.89 0.87 14.26
CA THR A 19 3.84 -0.26 14.35
C THR A 19 3.39 -1.35 15.34
N PRO A 20 2.91 -1.02 16.57
CA PRO A 20 2.47 -2.04 17.52
C PRO A 20 1.25 -2.84 17.04
N LYS A 21 0.40 -2.26 16.19
CA LYS A 21 -0.79 -2.93 15.62
C LYS A 21 -0.40 -3.87 14.46
N LEU A 22 0.70 -3.57 13.75
CA LEU A 22 1.17 -4.29 12.56
C LEU A 22 1.93 -5.59 12.88
N THR A 23 1.25 -6.49 13.61
CA THR A 23 1.71 -7.87 13.83
C THR A 23 1.63 -8.69 12.54
N ASP A 24 2.40 -9.78 12.41
CA ASP A 24 2.38 -10.63 11.20
C ASP A 24 0.97 -11.14 10.89
N ARG A 25 0.26 -11.59 11.91
CA ARG A 25 -1.13 -12.06 11.78
C ARG A 25 -2.03 -10.96 11.24
N PHE A 26 -1.98 -9.76 11.82
CA PHE A 26 -2.80 -8.65 11.38
C PHE A 26 -2.46 -8.23 9.94
N MET A 27 -1.17 -8.23 9.57
CA MET A 27 -0.76 -7.92 8.20
C MET A 27 -1.27 -8.94 7.18
N VAL A 28 -1.31 -10.23 7.53
CA VAL A 28 -1.90 -11.27 6.67
C VAL A 28 -3.42 -11.08 6.54
N GLU A 29 -4.11 -10.78 7.64
CA GLU A 29 -5.56 -10.51 7.65
C GLU A 29 -5.88 -9.28 6.77
N LEU A 30 -5.15 -8.17 6.96
CA LEU A 30 -5.30 -6.94 6.19
C LEU A 30 -5.03 -7.16 4.69
N ALA A 31 -3.96 -7.90 4.35
CA ALA A 31 -3.62 -8.23 2.97
C ALA A 31 -4.71 -9.07 2.29
N LYS A 32 -5.29 -10.04 3.00
CA LYS A 32 -6.41 -10.86 2.48
C LYS A 32 -7.67 -10.04 2.26
N GLU A 33 -8.02 -9.15 3.19
CA GLU A 33 -9.17 -8.27 3.01
C GLU A 33 -8.96 -7.29 1.86
N TYR A 34 -7.75 -6.75 1.72
CA TYR A 34 -7.36 -5.93 0.58
C TYR A 34 -7.55 -6.67 -0.75
N MET A 35 -6.99 -7.88 -0.88
CA MET A 35 -7.13 -8.67 -2.11
C MET A 35 -8.60 -8.93 -2.46
N LYS A 36 -9.43 -9.27 -1.46
CA LYS A 36 -10.87 -9.45 -1.63
C LYS A 36 -11.55 -8.18 -2.14
N ALA A 37 -11.28 -7.02 -1.51
CA ALA A 37 -11.85 -5.74 -1.92
C ALA A 37 -11.34 -5.28 -3.31
N MET A 38 -10.13 -5.68 -3.69
CA MET A 38 -9.55 -5.50 -5.01
C MET A 38 -9.97 -6.58 -6.03
N GLN A 39 -10.87 -7.51 -5.66
CA GLN A 39 -11.33 -8.60 -6.52
C GLN A 39 -10.18 -9.47 -7.07
N ILE A 40 -9.10 -9.57 -6.28
CA ILE A 40 -7.97 -10.46 -6.53
C ILE A 40 -8.30 -11.77 -5.81
N GLU A 41 -9.07 -12.61 -6.48
CA GLU A 41 -9.55 -13.88 -5.97
C GLU A 41 -9.26 -15.01 -6.96
N ASN A 42 -9.43 -16.26 -6.52
CA ASN A 42 -9.21 -17.45 -7.33
C ASN A 42 -7.82 -17.48 -8.03
N THR A 43 -6.79 -16.96 -7.39
CA THR A 43 -5.44 -16.92 -7.95
C THR A 43 -4.38 -17.26 -6.91
N GLN A 44 -3.22 -17.69 -7.40
CA GLN A 44 -2.03 -17.92 -6.58
C GLN A 44 -1.39 -16.59 -6.21
N TYR A 45 -0.98 -16.44 -4.95
CA TYR A 45 -0.30 -15.24 -4.48
C TYR A 45 0.74 -15.56 -3.40
N ILE A 46 1.66 -14.62 -3.21
CA ILE A 46 2.66 -14.61 -2.14
C ILE A 46 2.54 -13.26 -1.43
N ILE A 47 2.57 -13.29 -0.09
CA ILE A 47 2.66 -12.11 0.76
C ILE A 47 4.06 -12.12 1.39
N VAL A 48 4.83 -11.06 1.17
CA VAL A 48 6.19 -10.92 1.72
C VAL A 48 6.22 -9.72 2.65
N ARG A 49 6.56 -9.91 3.92
CA ARG A 49 6.85 -8.80 4.85
C ARG A 49 8.34 -8.46 4.76
N HIS A 50 8.65 -7.17 4.73
CA HIS A 50 10.02 -6.68 4.79
C HIS A 50 10.30 -5.99 6.14
N HIS A 51 11.53 -6.16 6.63
CA HIS A 51 12.05 -5.56 7.87
C HIS A 51 13.28 -4.67 7.62
N ASP A 52 13.61 -4.40 6.36
CA ASP A 52 14.79 -3.65 5.92
C ASP A 52 14.63 -2.13 6.06
N ARG A 53 13.41 -1.65 6.30
CA ARG A 53 13.07 -0.23 6.46
C ARG A 53 12.55 0.03 7.87
N GLU A 54 12.67 1.28 8.29
CA GLU A 54 12.14 1.80 9.56
C GLU A 54 10.63 1.56 9.72
N HIS A 55 9.95 1.28 8.63
CA HIS A 55 8.51 1.11 8.58
C HIS A 55 8.10 -0.29 8.11
N PRO A 56 7.26 -1.01 8.88
CA PRO A 56 6.74 -2.30 8.45
C PRO A 56 5.97 -2.17 7.15
N HIS A 57 6.36 -2.94 6.15
CA HIS A 57 5.62 -3.02 4.90
C HIS A 57 5.56 -4.46 4.39
N CYS A 58 4.57 -4.75 3.54
CA CYS A 58 4.47 -6.01 2.84
C CYS A 58 4.20 -5.80 1.35
N HIS A 59 4.63 -6.77 0.56
CA HIS A 59 4.33 -6.88 -0.86
C HIS A 59 3.39 -8.05 -1.09
N ILE A 60 2.41 -7.82 -1.96
CA ILE A 60 1.53 -8.86 -2.47
C ILE A 60 1.89 -9.05 -3.94
N VAL A 61 2.27 -10.27 -4.27
CA VAL A 61 2.56 -10.69 -5.63
C VAL A 61 1.56 -11.79 -5.99
N PHE A 62 0.77 -11.59 -7.03
CA PHE A 62 -0.21 -12.58 -7.47
C PHE A 62 -0.15 -12.80 -8.98
N ASN A 63 -0.65 -13.95 -9.41
CA ASN A 63 -0.81 -14.25 -10.83
C ASN A 63 -2.07 -13.57 -11.36
N ARG A 64 -1.95 -12.78 -12.43
CA ARG A 64 -3.15 -12.18 -13.05
C ARG A 64 -3.99 -13.18 -13.84
N VAL A 65 -3.45 -14.32 -14.21
CA VAL A 65 -4.23 -15.42 -14.76
C VAL A 65 -4.71 -16.24 -13.58
N ASP A 66 -6.02 -16.28 -13.39
CA ASP A 66 -6.66 -17.02 -12.30
C ASP A 66 -6.56 -18.54 -12.55
N ASN A 67 -7.04 -19.33 -11.58
CA ASN A 67 -6.97 -20.79 -11.66
C ASN A 67 -7.90 -21.40 -12.74
N GLU A 68 -8.76 -20.59 -13.37
CA GLU A 68 -9.62 -20.98 -14.51
C GLU A 68 -9.05 -20.51 -15.86
N GLY A 69 -7.88 -19.86 -15.87
CA GLY A 69 -7.27 -19.31 -17.09
C GLY A 69 -7.84 -17.95 -17.51
N LYS A 70 -8.70 -17.32 -16.69
CA LYS A 70 -9.25 -15.99 -16.95
C LYS A 70 -8.29 -14.91 -16.42
N THR A 71 -8.25 -13.77 -17.12
CA THR A 71 -7.42 -12.65 -16.70
C THR A 71 -8.16 -11.79 -15.68
N ILE A 72 -7.57 -11.59 -14.51
CA ILE A 72 -7.99 -10.59 -13.51
C ILE A 72 -7.71 -9.20 -14.11
N SER A 73 -8.75 -8.39 -14.20
CA SER A 73 -8.66 -7.04 -14.79
C SER A 73 -7.86 -6.10 -13.87
N ASP A 74 -6.97 -5.32 -14.48
CA ASP A 74 -6.22 -4.23 -13.84
C ASP A 74 -6.85 -2.84 -14.09
N ARG A 75 -8.06 -2.81 -14.65
CA ARG A 75 -8.72 -1.57 -15.05
C ARG A 75 -9.08 -0.73 -13.85
N ASN A 76 -8.66 0.55 -13.88
CA ASN A 76 -8.89 1.53 -12.82
C ASN A 76 -8.32 1.12 -11.46
N ASP A 77 -7.32 0.23 -11.43
CA ASP A 77 -6.76 -0.26 -10.18
C ASP A 77 -6.20 0.85 -9.31
N HIS A 78 -5.64 1.92 -9.89
CA HIS A 78 -5.20 3.09 -9.14
C HIS A 78 -6.34 3.67 -8.27
N PHE A 79 -7.50 3.95 -8.88
CA PHE A 79 -8.66 4.52 -8.20
C PHE A 79 -9.28 3.54 -7.20
N ARG A 80 -9.36 2.26 -7.57
CA ARG A 80 -9.86 1.20 -6.68
C ARG A 80 -8.95 1.04 -5.46
N ASN A 81 -7.65 1.01 -5.68
CA ASN A 81 -6.63 0.89 -4.65
C ASN A 81 -6.72 2.04 -3.65
N GLU A 82 -6.86 3.28 -4.13
CA GLU A 82 -7.01 4.45 -3.26
C GLU A 82 -8.27 4.31 -2.37
N LYS A 83 -9.41 3.96 -2.98
CA LYS A 83 -10.68 3.77 -2.26
C LYS A 83 -10.61 2.65 -1.23
N VAL A 84 -10.07 1.48 -1.62
CA VAL A 84 -9.95 0.31 -0.74
C VAL A 84 -8.98 0.59 0.41
N THR A 85 -7.82 1.18 0.12
CA THR A 85 -6.84 1.53 1.15
C THR A 85 -7.45 2.51 2.15
N LYS A 86 -8.15 3.55 1.68
CA LYS A 86 -8.86 4.50 2.56
C LYS A 86 -9.87 3.79 3.46
N ALA A 87 -10.73 2.96 2.89
CA ALA A 87 -11.74 2.22 3.65
C ALA A 87 -11.13 1.30 4.73
N LEU A 88 -10.04 0.60 4.39
CA LEU A 88 -9.34 -0.27 5.35
C LEU A 88 -8.67 0.54 6.47
N LYS A 89 -8.08 1.70 6.16
CA LYS A 89 -7.53 2.59 7.18
C LYS A 89 -8.59 3.06 8.17
N GLU A 90 -9.74 3.50 7.66
CA GLU A 90 -10.88 3.93 8.49
C GLU A 90 -11.38 2.78 9.36
N LYS A 91 -11.59 1.61 8.76
CA LYS A 91 -12.08 0.40 9.46
C LYS A 91 -11.19 -0.01 10.64
N TYR A 92 -9.88 0.06 10.46
CA TYR A 92 -8.91 -0.40 11.46
C TYR A 92 -8.30 0.71 12.31
N GLY A 93 -8.79 1.95 12.17
CA GLY A 93 -8.27 3.11 12.90
C GLY A 93 -6.76 3.28 12.69
N LEU A 94 -6.30 3.11 11.45
CA LEU A 94 -4.90 3.28 11.07
C LEU A 94 -4.66 4.72 10.59
N THR A 95 -3.45 5.22 10.82
CA THR A 95 -3.12 6.62 10.56
C THR A 95 -3.12 6.92 9.07
N PHE A 96 -3.76 8.02 8.70
CA PHE A 96 -3.60 8.59 7.36
C PHE A 96 -2.24 9.26 7.25
N GLY A 97 -1.64 9.22 6.05
CA GLY A 97 -0.49 10.07 5.78
C GLY A 97 -0.87 11.52 6.02
N VAL A 98 -0.38 12.11 7.11
CA VAL A 98 -0.80 13.44 7.52
C VAL A 98 0.03 14.46 6.76
N GLY A 99 -0.52 14.94 5.64
CA GLY A 99 -0.04 16.13 4.95
C GLY A 99 1.39 16.07 4.41
N LYS A 100 1.88 17.23 3.98
CA LYS A 100 3.25 17.44 3.49
C LYS A 100 4.23 17.72 4.63
N ASP A 101 3.78 17.72 5.89
CA ASP A 101 4.56 18.27 7.01
C ASP A 101 5.76 17.39 7.43
N LYS A 102 5.77 16.11 7.03
CA LYS A 102 6.83 15.14 7.33
C LYS A 102 7.49 14.56 6.07
N VAL A 103 7.62 15.35 5.00
CA VAL A 103 8.30 14.89 3.78
C VAL A 103 9.81 14.88 3.99
N ASN A 104 10.45 13.77 3.63
CA ASN A 104 11.91 13.69 3.60
C ASN A 104 12.44 14.44 2.36
N ILE A 105 12.71 15.72 2.54
CA ILE A 105 13.15 16.65 1.47
C ILE A 105 14.39 16.14 0.74
N HIS A 106 15.29 15.43 1.43
CA HIS A 106 16.54 14.91 0.85
C HIS A 106 16.30 13.76 -0.14
N ARG A 107 15.12 13.13 -0.09
CA ARG A 107 14.71 12.08 -1.04
C ARG A 107 13.87 12.62 -2.18
N LEU A 108 13.53 13.91 -2.20
CA LEU A 108 12.82 14.53 -3.30
C LEU A 108 13.81 14.82 -4.44
N ASN A 109 13.42 14.46 -5.65
CA ASN A 109 14.10 14.88 -6.87
C ASN A 109 13.44 16.16 -7.40
N GLU A 110 14.15 16.90 -8.25
CA GLU A 110 13.53 18.01 -8.99
C GLU A 110 12.47 17.48 -9.97
N PRO A 111 11.33 18.18 -10.16
CA PRO A 111 10.99 19.52 -9.63
C PRO A 111 10.25 19.50 -8.28
N ASP A 112 10.01 18.33 -7.71
CA ASP A 112 9.17 18.18 -6.52
C ASP A 112 9.83 18.76 -5.26
N LYS A 113 11.17 18.75 -5.22
CA LYS A 113 11.95 19.43 -4.19
C LYS A 113 11.68 20.95 -4.19
N THR A 114 11.82 21.61 -5.35
CA THR A 114 11.51 23.04 -5.49
C THR A 114 10.05 23.36 -5.11
N LYS A 115 9.08 22.56 -5.56
CA LYS A 115 7.66 22.75 -5.20
C LYS A 115 7.42 22.63 -3.70
N TYR A 116 8.12 21.70 -3.04
CA TYR A 116 8.01 21.50 -1.60
C TYR A 116 8.63 22.67 -0.81
N GLU A 117 9.79 23.17 -1.26
CA GLU A 117 10.44 24.34 -0.67
C GLU A 117 9.52 25.57 -0.73
N ILE A 118 8.89 25.84 -1.88
CA ILE A 118 7.89 26.93 -2.03
C ILE A 118 6.71 26.72 -1.08
N TYR A 119 6.17 25.50 -0.99
CA TYR A 119 5.06 25.18 -0.08
C TYR A 119 5.39 25.48 1.38
N LYS A 120 6.63 25.28 1.82
CA LYS A 120 7.06 25.53 3.21
C LYS A 120 7.26 27.02 3.53
N THR A 121 7.40 27.87 2.51
CA THR A 121 7.63 29.32 2.68
C THR A 121 6.36 30.16 2.78
N ILE A 122 5.19 29.54 2.65
CA ILE A 122 3.85 30.15 2.76
C ILE A 122 3.21 29.70 4.07
#